data_AF-A0A8T5TI84-F1
#
_entry.id   AF-A0A8T5TI84-F1
#
_cell.length_a   1.000
_cell.length_b   1.000
_cell.length_c   1.000
_cell.angle_alpha   90.00
_cell.angle_beta   90.00
_cell.angle_gamma   90.00
#
_symmetry.space_group_name_H-M   'P 1'
#
loop_
_entity.id
_entity.type
_entity.pdbx_description
1 polymer ?
#
loop_
_entity_poly.entity_id
_entity_poly.type
_entity_poly.pdbx_seq_one_letter_code
_entity_poly.pdbx_strand_id
1 'polypeptide(L)' 'LIGNKIDLKDDRKIIKPMSEHLSEKLDAPYYETSAMTGNNVKDVFHKIAEMVFKSKLS' A
#
# COMPACT_ATOMS: atom_id res chain seq x y z
N LEU A 1 1.85 0.70 4.65
CA LEU A 1 2.76 -0.25 3.98
C LEU A 1 2.41 -0.31 2.48
N ILE A 2 3.37 -0.20 1.56
CA ILE A 2 3.09 -0.24 0.10
C ILE A 2 3.82 -1.43 -0.54
N GLY A 3 3.07 -2.42 -1.01
CA GLY A 3 3.58 -3.48 -1.85
C GLY A 3 3.66 -3.00 -3.30
N ASN A 4 4.86 -2.78 -3.82
CA ASN A 4 5.09 -2.50 -5.24
C ASN A 4 5.35 -3.81 -6.01
N LYS A 5 5.22 -3.77 -7.34
CA LYS A 5 5.44 -4.91 -8.26
C LYS A 5 4.42 -6.04 -8.16
N ILE A 6 3.14 -5.72 -7.97
CA ILE A 6 2.04 -6.72 -7.96
C ILE A 6 1.88 -7.50 -9.29
N ASP A 7 2.51 -7.00 -10.35
CA ASP A 7 2.50 -7.60 -11.70
C ASP A 7 3.17 -8.98 -11.71
N LEU A 8 4.21 -9.17 -10.88
CA LEU A 8 4.88 -10.44 -10.66
C LEU A 8 4.13 -11.28 -9.63
N LYS A 9 2.87 -11.66 -9.94
CA LYS A 9 2.08 -12.55 -9.07
C LYS A 9 2.77 -13.91 -8.88
N ASP A 10 3.45 -14.41 -9.90
CA ASP A 10 4.19 -15.67 -9.88
C ASP A 10 5.49 -15.62 -9.05
N ASP A 11 6.12 -14.45 -8.89
CA ASP A 11 7.32 -14.26 -8.03
C ASP A 11 6.95 -13.65 -6.67
N ARG A 12 5.68 -13.77 -6.27
CA ARG A 12 5.20 -13.21 -5.01
C ARG A 12 5.83 -13.95 -3.83
N LYS A 13 6.96 -13.43 -3.33
CA LYS A 13 7.63 -13.92 -2.11
C LYS A 13 6.89 -13.57 -0.83
N ILE A 14 6.07 -12.52 -0.83
CA ILE A 14 5.29 -12.09 0.34
C ILE A 14 3.80 -12.34 0.09
N ILE A 15 3.24 -13.26 0.87
CA ILE A 15 1.82 -13.60 0.86
C ILE A 15 1.00 -12.48 1.53
N LYS A 16 -0.22 -12.24 1.04
CA LYS A 16 -1.16 -11.24 1.58
C LYS A 16 -1.30 -11.24 3.11
N PRO A 17 -1.43 -12.40 3.79
CA PRO A 17 -1.58 -12.46 5.24
C PRO A 17 -0.38 -11.86 5.99
N MET A 18 0.82 -12.00 5.43
CA MET A 18 2.04 -11.48 6.05
C MET A 18 2.12 -9.96 5.93
N SER A 19 1.65 -9.42 4.79
CA SER A 19 1.51 -7.97 4.60
C SER A 19 0.43 -7.38 5.50
N GLU A 20 -0.70 -8.06 5.67
CA GLU A 20 -1.79 -7.65 6.56
C GLU A 20 -1.32 -7.63 8.02
N HIS A 21 -0.64 -8.70 8.48
CA HIS A 21 -0.11 -8.75 9.83
C HIS A 21 0.95 -7.67 10.12
N LEU A 22 1.80 -7.36 9.13
CA LEU A 22 2.76 -6.27 9.24
C LEU A 22 2.07 -4.90 9.25
N SER A 23 0.95 -4.75 8.52
CA SER A 23 0.17 -3.52 8.47
C SER A 23 -0.54 -3.22 9.79
N GLU A 24 -1.11 -4.25 10.44
CA GLU A 24 -1.68 -4.16 11.78
C GLU A 24 -0.60 -3.79 12.81
N LYS A 25 0.57 -4.42 12.73
CA LYS A 25 1.68 -4.14 13.64
C LYS A 25 2.22 -2.71 13.51
N LEU A 26 2.15 -2.14 12.32
CA LEU A 26 2.59 -0.78 12.03
C LEU A 26 1.47 0.27 12.20
N ASP A 27 0.26 -0.16 12.55
CA ASP A 27 -0.97 0.66 12.57
C ASP A 27 -1.12 1.52 11.31
N ALA A 28 -0.74 0.94 10.15
CA ALA A 28 -0.61 1.66 8.90
C ALA A 28 -1.29 0.89 7.77
N PRO A 29 -2.12 1.54 6.95
CA PRO A 29 -2.85 0.85 5.88
C PRO A 29 -1.90 0.21 4.86
N TYR A 30 -2.24 -1.01 4.45
CA TYR A 30 -1.54 -1.71 3.38
C TYR A 30 -2.14 -1.37 2.02
N TYR A 31 -1.29 -1.03 1.06
CA TYR A 31 -1.67 -0.77 -0.31
C TYR A 31 -0.83 -1.57 -1.29
N GLU A 32 -1.48 -2.11 -2.32
CA GLU A 32 -0.85 -2.84 -3.41
C GLU A 32 -0.82 -1.95 -4.66
N THR A 33 0.37 -1.71 -5.21
CA THR A 33 0.57 -0.84 -6.38
C THR A 33 1.47 -1.50 -7.41
N SER A 34 1.29 -1.13 -8.68
CA SER A 34 2.21 -1.50 -9.75
C SER A 34 2.79 -0.24 -10.37
N ALA A 35 4.03 0.07 -10.05
CA ALA A 35 4.74 1.14 -10.75
C ALA A 35 4.95 0.81 -12.24
N MET A 36 4.98 -0.47 -12.62
CA MET A 36 5.19 -0.92 -14.00
C MET A 36 3.97 -0.66 -14.89
N THR A 37 2.77 -0.98 -14.41
CA THR A 37 1.52 -0.71 -15.13
C THR A 37 0.90 0.64 -14.77
N GLY A 38 1.52 1.40 -13.86
CA GLY A 38 0.97 2.65 -13.30
C GLY A 38 -0.27 2.44 -12.43
N ASN A 39 -0.64 1.18 -12.19
CA ASN A 39 -1.89 0.81 -11.55
C ASN A 39 -1.84 1.12 -10.05
N ASN A 40 -2.83 1.88 -9.56
CA ASN A 40 -3.03 2.21 -8.15
C ASN A 40 -1.95 3.13 -7.52
N VAL A 41 -0.98 3.64 -8.30
CA VAL A 41 0.04 4.56 -7.79
C VAL A 41 -0.59 5.90 -7.40
N LYS A 42 -1.37 6.52 -8.30
CA LYS A 42 -2.04 7.81 -8.03
C LYS A 42 -3.02 7.72 -6.86
N ASP A 43 -3.81 6.66 -6.80
CA ASP A 43 -4.78 6.44 -5.72
C ASP A 43 -4.12 6.33 -4.35
N VAL A 44 -2.96 5.65 -4.26
CA VAL A 44 -2.20 5.57 -3.02
C VAL A 44 -1.64 6.91 -2.60
N PHE A 45 -1.11 7.70 -3.54
CA PHE A 45 -0.64 9.05 -3.24
C PHE A 45 -1.79 9.96 -2.76
N HIS A 46 -2.96 9.91 -3.39
CA HIS A 46 -4.15 10.65 -2.92
C HIS A 46 -4.60 10.20 -1.53
N LYS A 47 -4.67 8.89 -1.27
CA LYS A 47 -5.06 8.38 0.05
C LYS A 47 -4.08 8.79 1.14
N ILE A 48 -2.78 8.74 0.88
CA ILE A 48 -1.76 9.21 1.82
C ILE A 48 -1.93 10.70 2.09
N ALA A 49 -2.12 11.51 1.04
CA ALA A 49 -2.35 12.94 1.20
C ALA A 49 -3.62 13.24 2.02
N GLU A 50 -4.72 12.51 1.78
CA GLU A 50 -5.96 12.64 2.56
C GLU A 50 -5.76 12.25 4.03
N MET A 51 -5.02 11.16 4.30
CA MET A 51 -4.72 10.74 5.67
C MET A 51 -3.85 11.75 6.41
N VAL A 52 -2.81 12.28 5.76
CA VAL A 52 -1.97 13.33 6.33
C VAL A 52 -2.79 14.59 6.58
N PHE A 53 -3.65 14.97 5.64
CA PHE A 53 -4.52 16.14 5.76
C PHE A 53 -5.51 15.99 6.93
N LYS A 54 -6.20 14.84 7.04
CA LYS A 54 -7.11 14.53 8.15
C LYS A 54 -6.39 14.48 9.49
N SER A 55 -5.18 13.89 9.54
CA SER A 55 -4.37 13.83 10.75
C SER A 55 -3.87 15.19 11.23
N LYS A 56 -3.74 16.17 10.32
CA LYS A 56 -3.27 17.53 10.65
C LYS A 56 -4.40 18.49 10.99
N LEU A 57 -5.64 18.13 10.66
CA LEU A 57 -6.85 18.88 10.98
C LEU A 57 -7.46 18.51 12.33
N SER A 58 -6.94 17.48 12.99
CA SER A 58 -7.43 16.93 14.26
C SER A 58 -6.62 17.36 15.47
#